data_AF-A0A7N0V7T6-F1
#
_entry.id   AF-A0A7N0V7T6-F1
#
_cell.length_a   1.000
_cell.length_b   1.000
_cell.length_c   1.000
_cell.angle_alpha   90.00
_cell.angle_beta   90.00
_cell.angle_gamma   90.00
#
_symmetry.space_group_name_H-M   'P 1'
#
loop_
_entity.id
_entity.type
_entity.pdbx_description
1 polymer ?
#
loop_
_entity_poly.entity_id
_entity_poly.type
_entity_poly.pdbx_seq_one_letter_code
_entity_poly.pdbx_strand_id
1 'polypeptide(L)'
;MKIMVAIKRVIDYAVKIRVKPDKSGVETQNVKMSMNPFCEIALEEALRIKEAGLATEVVAVSMGPAQCVDTIRTGLAMGADRGIHVQTDENLYPRFVAKLLKALVEVEKPGLIILGKQVGDFIYESEIFVGFFCWFLKMLVQNIRIMKSQIALHYTPPSSGDIIG
;
A
#
# COMPACT_ATOMS: atom_id res chain seq x y z
N MET A 1 12.83 -6.60 -12.39
CA MET A 1 11.74 -5.59 -12.49
C MET A 1 11.69 -4.71 -11.24
N LYS A 2 11.11 -3.51 -11.29
CA LYS A 2 10.87 -2.67 -10.09
C LYS A 2 9.56 -3.08 -9.40
N ILE A 3 9.58 -3.20 -8.07
CA ILE A 3 8.39 -3.43 -7.24
C ILE A 3 8.09 -2.17 -6.43
N MET A 4 6.83 -1.75 -6.43
CA MET A 4 6.33 -0.68 -5.58
C MET A 4 5.46 -1.25 -4.46
N VAL A 5 5.71 -0.85 -3.22
CA VAL A 5 4.96 -1.30 -2.05
C VAL A 5 4.33 -0.10 -1.36
N ALA A 6 3.00 -0.05 -1.30
CA ALA A 6 2.31 1.01 -0.56
C ALA A 6 2.24 0.65 0.92
N ILE A 7 2.86 1.47 1.76
CA ILE A 7 2.92 1.33 3.21
C ILE A 7 2.13 2.45 3.89
N LYS A 8 1.32 2.09 4.88
CA LYS A 8 0.47 3.05 5.60
C LYS A 8 0.86 3.12 7.07
N ARG A 9 0.93 4.35 7.58
CA ARG A 9 1.04 4.66 9.00
C ARG A 9 -0.33 4.53 9.66
N VAL A 10 -0.41 3.72 10.72
CA VAL A 10 -1.65 3.45 11.48
C VAL A 10 -1.37 3.52 12.98
N ILE A 11 -2.43 3.50 13.80
CA ILE A 11 -2.25 3.33 15.25
C ILE A 11 -1.63 1.95 15.51
N ASP A 12 -0.62 1.91 16.38
CA ASP A 12 0.04 0.65 16.73
C ASP A 12 -0.97 -0.34 17.32
N TYR A 13 -0.93 -1.58 16.84
CA TYR A 13 -1.93 -2.61 17.19
C TYR A 13 -1.94 -2.95 18.69
N ALA A 14 -0.86 -2.66 19.42
CA ALA A 14 -0.78 -2.85 20.86
C ALA A 14 -1.43 -1.70 21.66
N VAL A 15 -1.78 -0.59 21.01
CA VAL A 15 -2.42 0.55 21.67
C VAL A 15 -3.93 0.33 21.77
N LYS A 16 -4.46 0.50 22.98
CA LYS A 16 -5.91 0.54 23.20
C LYS A 16 -6.49 1.84 22.66
N ILE A 17 -7.30 1.71 21.61
CA ILE A 17 -7.96 2.85 20.94
C ILE A 17 -8.90 3.57 21.92
N ARG A 18 -8.81 4.90 21.96
CA ARG A 18 -9.72 5.78 22.69
C ARG A 18 -10.50 6.62 21.69
N VAL A 19 -11.82 6.70 21.88
CA VAL A 19 -12.69 7.57 21.09
C VAL A 19 -12.71 8.95 21.75
N LYS A 20 -12.58 10.00 20.95
CA LYS A 20 -12.63 11.37 21.46
C LYS A 20 -13.99 11.65 22.13
N PRO A 21 -14.04 12.49 23.17
CA PRO A 21 -15.30 12.83 23.86
C PRO A 21 -16.39 13.41 22.94
N ASP A 22 -15.97 14.12 21.89
CA ASP A 22 -16.84 14.73 20.87
C ASP A 22 -17.37 13.72 19.83
N LYS A 23 -17.00 12.44 19.92
CA LYS A 23 -17.33 11.37 18.98
C LYS A 23 -16.89 11.66 17.54
N SER A 24 -15.97 12.60 17.31
CA SER A 24 -15.50 12.96 15.97
C SER A 24 -14.53 11.93 15.38
N GLY A 25 -14.07 10.96 16.17
CA GLY A 25 -13.10 9.94 15.77
C GLY A 25 -12.28 9.41 16.93
N VAL A 26 -11.12 8.83 16.61
CA VAL A 26 -10.17 8.27 17.58
C VAL A 26 -9.12 9.30 17.99
N GLU A 27 -8.62 9.20 19.21
CA GLU A 27 -7.48 9.98 19.68
C GLU A 27 -6.21 9.50 18.97
N THR A 28 -5.51 10.42 18.32
CA THR A 28 -4.25 10.17 17.62
C THR A 28 -3.08 11.00 18.17
N GLN A 29 -3.37 11.93 19.08
CA GLN A 29 -2.34 12.73 19.76
C GLN A 29 -1.67 11.91 20.86
N ASN A 30 -0.33 11.92 20.90
CA ASN A 30 0.48 11.15 21.85
C ASN A 30 0.21 9.63 21.82
N VAL A 31 -0.36 9.13 20.72
CA VAL A 31 -0.56 7.71 20.48
C VAL A 31 0.61 7.17 19.66
N LYS A 32 1.12 6.01 20.07
CA LYS A 32 2.15 5.31 19.31
C LYS A 32 1.57 4.89 17.95
N MET A 33 2.27 5.25 16.88
CA MET A 33 1.91 4.92 15.50
C MET A 33 2.95 3.97 14.93
N SER A 34 2.55 3.05 14.07
CA SER A 34 3.42 2.04 13.45
C SER A 34 3.11 1.86 11.97
N MET A 35 3.94 1.08 11.28
CA MET A 35 3.54 0.54 9.97
C MET A 35 2.34 -0.39 10.17
N ASN A 36 1.43 -0.39 9.20
CA ASN A 36 0.35 -1.36 9.18
C ASN A 36 0.91 -2.80 9.05
N PRO A 37 0.47 -3.77 9.85
CA PRO A 37 1.01 -5.13 9.82
C PRO A 37 0.89 -5.82 8.45
N PHE A 38 -0.16 -5.53 7.67
CA PHE A 38 -0.28 -6.08 6.30
C PHE A 38 0.69 -5.41 5.32
N CYS A 39 1.07 -4.16 5.57
CA CYS A 39 2.09 -3.47 4.80
C CYS A 39 3.49 -4.04 5.09
N GLU A 40 3.77 -4.46 6.33
CA GLU A 40 5.02 -5.16 6.68
C GLU A 40 5.15 -6.48 5.91
N ILE A 41 4.08 -7.27 5.89
CA ILE A 41 4.00 -8.52 5.11
C ILE A 41 4.16 -8.26 3.60
N ALA A 42 3.55 -7.19 3.09
CA ALA A 42 3.66 -6.79 1.69
C ALA A 42 5.10 -6.42 1.30
N LEU A 43 5.79 -5.73 2.20
CA LEU A 43 7.19 -5.35 1.98
C LEU A 43 8.11 -6.57 2.04
N GLU A 44 7.92 -7.44 3.03
CA GLU A 44 8.68 -8.69 3.15
C GLU A 44 8.59 -9.56 1.88
N GLU A 45 7.40 -9.73 1.31
CA GLU A 45 7.24 -10.48 0.05
C GLU A 45 7.93 -9.78 -1.13
N ALA A 46 7.90 -8.44 -1.20
CA ALA A 46 8.63 -7.70 -2.24
C ALA A 46 10.14 -7.95 -2.14
N LEU A 47 10.68 -7.98 -0.93
CA LEU A 47 12.08 -8.27 -0.67
C LEU A 47 12.43 -9.71 -1.04
N ARG A 48 11.58 -10.70 -0.71
CA ARG A 48 11.79 -12.08 -1.16
C ARG A 48 11.83 -12.24 -2.67
N ILE A 49 10.97 -11.53 -3.40
CA ILE A 49 10.98 -11.54 -4.87
C ILE A 49 12.29 -10.94 -5.41
N LYS A 50 12.82 -9.89 -4.74
CA LYS A 50 14.11 -9.29 -5.06
C LYS A 50 15.26 -10.26 -4.77
N GLU A 51 15.27 -10.92 -3.62
CA GLU A 51 16.26 -11.93 -3.24
C GLU A 51 16.26 -13.14 -4.19
N ALA A 52 15.08 -13.52 -4.70
CA ALA A 52 14.93 -14.55 -5.74
C ALA A 52 15.43 -14.11 -7.13
N GLY A 53 15.96 -12.88 -7.27
CA GLY A 53 16.48 -12.35 -8.53
C GLY A 53 15.41 -11.91 -9.54
N LEU A 54 14.14 -11.90 -9.15
CA LEU A 54 13.03 -11.53 -10.03
C LEU A 54 12.77 -10.01 -10.03
N ALA A 55 13.21 -9.32 -8.98
CA ALA A 55 13.17 -7.86 -8.87
C ALA A 55 14.56 -7.25 -8.70
N THR A 56 14.71 -6.02 -9.21
CA THR A 56 15.96 -5.25 -9.17
C THR A 56 15.90 -4.11 -8.17
N GLU A 57 14.69 -3.68 -7.79
CA GLU A 57 14.47 -2.54 -6.91
C GLU A 57 13.12 -2.69 -6.20
N VAL A 58 13.08 -2.39 -4.90
CA VAL A 58 11.87 -2.30 -4.08
C VAL A 58 11.72 -0.88 -3.57
N VAL A 59 10.62 -0.23 -3.96
CA VAL A 59 10.30 1.16 -3.59
C VAL A 59 9.13 1.18 -2.62
N ALA A 60 9.37 1.66 -1.40
CA ALA A 60 8.36 1.85 -0.38
C ALA A 60 7.68 3.21 -0.53
N VAL A 61 6.35 3.25 -0.58
CA VAL A 61 5.57 4.46 -0.83
C VAL A 61 4.61 4.71 0.33
N SER A 62 4.65 5.89 0.93
CA SER A 62 3.64 6.32 1.89
C SER A 62 3.02 7.66 1.51
N MET A 63 1.73 7.81 1.80
CA MET A 63 0.96 9.00 1.46
C MET A 63 0.28 9.52 2.71
N GLY A 64 0.42 10.81 3.00
CA GLY A 64 -0.16 11.44 4.18
C GLY A 64 0.78 12.49 4.80
N PRO A 65 0.59 12.81 6.09
CA PRO A 65 1.29 13.93 6.70
C PRO A 65 2.79 13.66 6.86
N ALA A 66 3.55 14.67 7.26
CA ALA A 66 5.02 14.58 7.39
C ALA A 66 5.50 13.38 8.23
N GLN A 67 4.72 12.94 9.22
CA GLN A 67 5.06 11.80 10.09
C GLN A 67 5.05 10.45 9.35
N CYS A 68 4.51 10.36 8.12
CA CYS A 68 4.61 9.14 7.30
C CYS A 68 6.07 8.82 6.89
N VAL A 69 6.97 9.79 6.95
CA VAL A 69 8.41 9.58 6.70
C VAL A 69 9.00 8.55 7.67
N ASP A 70 8.52 8.49 8.91
CA ASP A 70 9.01 7.49 9.87
C ASP A 70 8.64 6.06 9.44
N THR A 71 7.45 5.87 8.89
CA THR A 71 7.03 4.58 8.32
C THR A 71 7.85 4.20 7.10
N ILE A 72 8.23 5.18 6.27
CA ILE A 72 9.14 4.96 5.14
C ILE A 72 10.53 4.57 5.63
N ARG A 73 11.06 5.22 6.68
CA ARG A 73 12.33 4.85 7.31
C ARG A 73 12.31 3.41 7.83
N THR A 74 11.20 2.98 8.44
CA THR A 74 11.02 1.56 8.81
C THR A 74 11.11 0.66 7.59
N GLY A 75 10.46 1.02 6.48
CA GLY A 75 10.54 0.23 5.24
C GLY A 75 11.95 0.17 4.65
N LEU A 76 12.69 1.27 4.68
CA LEU A 76 14.10 1.31 4.28
C LEU A 76 14.97 0.44 5.19
N ALA A 77 14.74 0.48 6.51
CA ALA A 77 15.45 -0.35 7.47
C ALA A 77 15.18 -1.86 7.29
N MET A 78 13.99 -2.22 6.79
CA MET A 78 13.65 -3.60 6.43
C MET A 78 14.36 -4.09 5.15
N GLY A 79 14.85 -3.17 4.30
CA GLY A 79 15.58 -3.52 3.07
C GLY A 79 15.02 -2.93 1.78
N ALA A 80 14.02 -2.03 1.85
CA ALA A 80 13.60 -1.28 0.66
C ALA A 80 14.75 -0.41 0.14
N ASP A 81 14.92 -0.33 -1.18
CA ASP A 81 16.00 0.44 -1.82
C ASP A 81 15.73 1.94 -1.74
N ARG A 82 14.46 2.34 -1.84
CA ARG A 82 14.06 3.75 -1.89
C ARG A 82 12.71 3.98 -1.27
N GLY A 83 12.52 5.18 -0.74
CA GLY A 83 11.27 5.67 -0.18
C GLY A 83 10.67 6.81 -1.01
N ILE A 84 9.36 6.81 -1.20
CA ILE A 84 8.61 7.93 -1.76
C ILE A 84 7.57 8.37 -0.73
N HIS A 85 7.63 9.64 -0.34
CA HIS A 85 6.61 10.27 0.47
C HIS A 85 5.76 11.20 -0.38
N VAL A 86 4.46 10.91 -0.46
CA VAL A 86 3.48 11.86 -1.00
C VAL A 86 2.90 12.65 0.17
N GLN A 87 3.46 13.84 0.41
CA GLN A 87 3.06 14.69 1.52
C GLN A 87 1.68 15.31 1.27
N THR A 88 0.78 15.16 2.24
CA THR A 88 -0.50 15.86 2.30
C THR A 88 -1.02 15.89 3.73
N ASP A 89 -1.62 17.01 4.12
CA ASP A 89 -2.30 17.15 5.42
C ASP A 89 -3.80 16.79 5.32
N GLU A 90 -4.28 16.46 4.11
CA GLU A 90 -5.66 16.04 3.89
C GLU A 90 -5.90 14.58 4.29
N ASN A 91 -7.12 14.30 4.74
CA ASN A 91 -7.57 12.93 4.98
C ASN A 91 -7.72 12.18 3.65
N LEU A 92 -6.81 11.25 3.40
CA LEU A 92 -6.82 10.42 2.20
C LEU A 92 -7.84 9.28 2.31
N TYR A 93 -9.00 9.48 1.68
CA TYR A 93 -9.90 8.38 1.38
C TYR A 93 -9.33 7.50 0.26
N PRO A 94 -9.65 6.21 0.20
CA PRO A 94 -8.92 5.33 -0.71
C PRO A 94 -9.17 5.64 -2.20
N ARG A 95 -10.30 6.27 -2.56
CA ARG A 95 -10.49 6.80 -3.93
C ARG A 95 -9.39 7.78 -4.37
N PHE A 96 -8.87 8.58 -3.44
CA PHE A 96 -7.77 9.50 -3.70
C PHE A 96 -6.42 8.78 -3.71
N VAL A 97 -6.24 7.81 -2.80
CA VAL A 97 -5.06 6.94 -2.79
C VAL A 97 -4.91 6.21 -4.13
N ALA A 98 -6.00 5.71 -4.72
CA ALA A 98 -5.96 5.04 -6.03
C ALA A 98 -5.49 5.98 -7.15
N LYS A 99 -5.96 7.24 -7.16
CA LYS A 99 -5.54 8.24 -8.15
C LYS A 99 -4.07 8.61 -7.99
N LEU A 100 -3.62 8.81 -6.76
CA LEU A 100 -2.22 9.10 -6.46
C LEU A 100 -1.31 7.93 -6.84
N LEU A 101 -1.71 6.69 -6.53
CA LEU A 101 -0.99 5.49 -6.94
C LEU A 101 -0.90 5.40 -8.46
N LYS A 102 -1.99 5.69 -9.19
CA LYS A 102 -1.95 5.72 -10.67
C LYS A 102 -0.91 6.71 -11.17
N ALA A 103 -0.91 7.95 -10.66
CA ALA A 103 0.08 8.96 -11.06
C ALA A 103 1.52 8.51 -10.76
N LEU A 104 1.75 7.88 -9.59
CA LEU A 104 3.05 7.32 -9.25
C LEU A 104 3.46 6.17 -10.17
N VAL A 105 2.52 5.34 -10.62
CA VAL A 105 2.79 4.24 -11.55
C VAL A 105 3.21 4.76 -12.92
N GLU A 106 2.60 5.84 -13.40
CA GLU A 106 2.97 6.47 -14.67
C GLU A 106 4.41 7.04 -14.63
N VAL A 107 4.82 7.57 -13.47
CA VAL A 107 6.17 8.12 -13.26
C VAL A 107 7.20 7.03 -13.01
N GLU A 108 6.94 6.13 -12.06
CA GLU A 108 7.90 5.14 -11.59
C GLU A 108 7.96 3.88 -12.44
N LYS A 109 6.90 3.61 -13.22
CA LYS A 109 6.74 2.44 -14.08
C LYS A 109 7.11 1.12 -13.38
N PRO A 110 6.55 0.83 -12.18
CA PRO A 110 6.80 -0.44 -11.52
C PRO A 110 6.25 -1.60 -12.35
N GLY A 111 6.97 -2.73 -12.37
CA GLY A 111 6.48 -3.97 -12.98
C GLY A 111 5.46 -4.69 -12.10
N LEU A 112 5.48 -4.40 -10.79
CA LEU A 112 4.59 -5.00 -9.81
C LEU A 112 4.27 -4.00 -8.69
N ILE A 113 3.01 -3.95 -8.28
CA ILE A 113 2.57 -3.22 -7.08
C ILE A 113 2.04 -4.21 -6.06
N ILE A 114 2.53 -4.11 -4.82
CA ILE A 114 2.07 -4.91 -3.68
C ILE A 114 1.41 -4.00 -2.65
N LEU A 115 0.21 -4.38 -2.23
CA LEU A 115 -0.59 -3.66 -1.25
C LEU A 115 -0.95 -4.58 -0.08
N GLY A 116 -1.03 -4.01 1.12
CA GLY A 116 -1.58 -4.69 2.29
C GLY A 116 -3.07 -5.01 2.14
N LYS A 117 -3.52 -6.08 2.81
CA LYS A 117 -4.90 -6.58 2.74
C LYS A 117 -5.95 -5.56 3.16
N GLN A 118 -5.72 -4.89 4.29
CA GLN A 118 -6.70 -4.02 4.95
C GLN A 118 -5.99 -2.98 5.81
N VAL A 119 -6.67 -1.86 6.06
CA VAL A 119 -6.26 -0.86 7.06
C VAL A 119 -7.11 -1.04 8.33
N GLY A 120 -6.47 -1.18 9.49
CA GLY A 120 -7.15 -1.40 10.78
C GLY A 120 -7.94 -0.20 11.32
N ASP A 121 -7.73 1.01 10.77
CA ASP A 121 -8.34 2.25 11.30
C ASP A 121 -9.82 2.43 10.91
N PHE A 122 -10.32 1.70 9.90
CA PHE A 122 -11.71 1.80 9.43
C PHE A 122 -12.43 0.48 9.69
N ILE A 123 -13.27 0.46 10.73
CA ILE A 123 -13.90 -0.76 11.27
C ILE A 123 -15.14 -1.20 10.44
N TYR A 124 -15.47 -0.54 9.33
CA TYR A 124 -16.73 -0.81 8.59
C TYR A 124 -16.62 -1.21 7.11
N GLU A 125 -15.45 -1.26 6.48
CA GLU A 125 -15.40 -1.48 5.02
C GLU A 125 -14.18 -2.32 4.57
N SER A 126 -14.08 -3.58 4.99
CA SER A 126 -12.84 -4.35 4.84
C SER A 126 -12.75 -5.25 3.60
N GLU A 127 -13.87 -5.72 3.02
CA GLU A 127 -13.80 -6.71 1.94
C GLU A 127 -14.35 -6.21 0.59
N ILE A 128 -15.57 -5.66 0.58
CA ILE A 128 -16.20 -5.11 -0.63
C ILE A 128 -15.37 -3.92 -1.16
N PHE A 129 -14.85 -3.12 -0.24
CA PHE A 129 -14.07 -1.93 -0.54
C PHE A 129 -12.67 -2.25 -1.05
N VAL A 130 -11.97 -3.25 -0.49
CA VAL A 130 -10.70 -3.75 -1.04
C VAL A 130 -10.94 -4.38 -2.41
N GLY A 131 -12.06 -5.10 -2.59
CA GLY A 131 -12.48 -5.61 -3.89
C GLY A 131 -12.67 -4.49 -4.93
N PHE A 132 -13.42 -3.43 -4.58
CA PHE A 132 -13.67 -2.30 -5.47
C PHE A 132 -12.44 -1.43 -5.71
N PHE A 133 -11.65 -1.14 -4.67
CA PHE A 133 -10.40 -0.39 -4.78
C PHE A 133 -9.39 -1.13 -5.65
N CYS A 134 -9.27 -2.44 -5.49
CA CYS A 134 -8.40 -3.27 -6.30
C CYS A 134 -8.94 -3.52 -7.71
N TRP A 135 -10.25 -3.61 -7.89
CA TRP A 135 -10.89 -3.68 -9.21
C TRP A 135 -10.70 -2.35 -9.97
N PHE A 136 -10.89 -1.21 -9.30
CA PHE A 136 -10.66 0.13 -9.84
C PHE A 136 -9.19 0.37 -10.17
N LEU A 137 -8.28 -0.05 -9.29
CA LEU A 137 -6.85 -0.04 -9.58
C LEU A 137 -6.50 -1.00 -10.74
N LYS A 138 -7.12 -2.19 -10.83
CA LYS A 138 -6.93 -3.13 -11.95
C LYS A 138 -7.45 -2.59 -13.29
N MET A 139 -8.51 -1.78 -13.30
CA MET A 139 -8.95 -1.08 -14.52
C MET A 139 -7.93 -0.03 -14.98
N LEU A 140 -7.10 0.49 -14.08
CA LEU A 140 -6.17 1.60 -14.36
C LEU A 140 -4.71 1.16 -14.47
N VAL A 141 -4.36 0.00 -13.91
CA VAL A 141 -3.01 -0.56 -13.83
C VAL A 141 -3.11 -2.07 -14.02
N GLN A 142 -2.48 -2.61 -15.07
CA GLN A 142 -2.68 -4.01 -15.48
C GLN A 142 -2.11 -5.05 -14.50
N ASN A 143 -1.23 -4.68 -13.55
CA ASN A 143 -0.48 -5.61 -12.68
C ASN A 143 -0.52 -5.23 -11.19
N ILE A 144 -1.55 -5.67 -10.45
CA ILE A 144 -1.69 -5.45 -9.00
C ILE A 144 -1.78 -6.78 -8.25
N ARG A 145 -0.93 -6.95 -7.23
CA ARG A 145 -0.94 -8.10 -6.33
C ARG A 145 -1.42 -7.67 -4.94
N ILE A 146 -2.42 -8.38 -4.42
CA ILE A 146 -3.04 -8.11 -3.11
C ILE A 146 -2.79 -9.35 -2.25
N MET A 147 -2.14 -9.17 -1.11
CA MET A 147 -1.81 -10.30 -0.24
C MET A 147 -2.96 -10.54 0.73
N LYS A 148 -3.85 -11.51 0.45
CA LYS A 148 -4.94 -11.88 1.36
C LYS A 148 -4.53 -12.88 2.47
N SER A 149 -3.50 -13.71 2.27
CA SER A 149 -2.78 -14.56 3.26
C SER A 149 -2.06 -15.76 2.58
N GLN A 150 -1.19 -15.53 1.57
CA GLN A 150 -0.84 -16.44 0.47
C GLN A 150 -1.92 -16.52 -0.62
N ILE A 151 -1.53 -16.17 -1.86
CA ILE A 151 -1.95 -16.71 -3.16
C ILE A 151 -1.10 -15.95 -4.21
N ALA A 152 -0.37 -16.72 -5.02
CA ALA A 152 0.41 -16.25 -6.16
C ALA A 152 -0.46 -16.29 -7.42
N LEU A 153 -0.38 -15.26 -8.26
CA LEU A 153 -0.88 -15.32 -9.63
C LEU A 153 0.18 -14.73 -10.56
N HIS A 154 0.59 -15.55 -11.51
CA HIS A 154 1.46 -15.21 -12.63
C HIS A 154 0.62 -14.62 -13.77
N TYR A 155 1.20 -13.66 -14.49
CA TYR A 155 0.65 -13.16 -15.75
C TYR A 155 1.52 -13.62 -16.91
N THR A 156 0.86 -14.07 -17.97
CA THR A 156 1.42 -14.34 -19.29
C THR A 156 0.72 -13.37 -20.25
N PRO A 157 1.46 -12.59 -21.06
CA PRO A 157 0.86 -11.59 -21.94
C PRO A 157 -0.07 -12.22 -22.99
N PRO A 158 -1.26 -11.66 -23.27
CA PRO A 158 -2.02 -12.01 -24.44
C PRO A 158 -1.27 -11.49 -25.67
N SER A 159 -1.17 -12.34 -26.69
CA SER A 159 -0.76 -11.95 -28.02
C SER A 159 -1.67 -10.82 -28.52
N SER A 160 -1.09 -9.90 -29.29
CA SER A 160 -1.64 -8.64 -29.79
C SER A 160 -2.90 -8.77 -30.69
N GLY A 161 -3.98 -9.38 -30.19
CA GLY A 161 -5.19 -9.68 -30.95
C GLY A 161 -6.51 -9.34 -30.26
N ASP A 162 -6.60 -9.34 -28.93
CA ASP A 162 -7.92 -9.44 -28.27
C ASP A 162 -8.33 -8.19 -27.47
N ILE A 163 -8.35 -7.02 -28.12
CA ILE A 163 -9.07 -5.85 -27.57
C ILE A 163 -9.82 -5.11 -28.67
N ILE A 164 -10.90 -5.72 -29.18
CA ILE A 164 -12.03 -4.99 -29.76
C ILE A 164 -13.32 -5.76 -29.42
N GLY A 165 -14.21 -5.10 -28.68
CA GLY A 165 -15.51 -5.62 -28.23
C GLY A 165 -16.11 -4.73 -27.16
#